data_AF-A0A836RM06-F1
#
_entry.id   AF-A0A836RM06-F1
#
_cell.length_a   1.000
_cell.length_b   1.000
_cell.length_c   1.000
_cell.angle_alpha   90.00
_cell.angle_beta   90.00
_cell.angle_gamma   90.00
#
_symmetry.space_group_name_H-M   'P 1'
#
loop_
_entity.id
_entity.type
_entity.pdbx_description
1 polymer ?
#
loop_
_entity_poly.entity_id
_entity_poly.type
_entity_poly.pdbx_seq_one_letter_code
_entity_poly.pdbx_strand_id
1 'polypeptide(L)'
;MKVICVCCAVVVVWGVFASVGRGAAEESAGPGRQRAARLCARVEVQLDYLLYLPTDYKQKDAWPLLLFLHGAGERGTDLERVKRHGPPKLIAQGQSFPFIVVSPQCEPDQWWDPLKLTALLDEIVAHYKVDEDRVYVTGLSMGG
;
A
#
# COMPACT_ATOMS: atom_id res chain seq x y z
N MET A 1 10.36 -5.72 5.00
CA MET A 1 11.15 -6.56 4.06
C MET A 1 11.66 -5.65 2.95
N LYS A 2 12.98 -5.49 2.76
CA LYS A 2 13.52 -4.65 1.66
C LYS A 2 13.11 -5.31 0.34
N VAL A 3 12.30 -4.64 -0.48
CA VAL A 3 12.11 -5.02 -1.88
C VAL A 3 13.43 -4.77 -2.60
N ILE A 4 14.34 -5.75 -2.49
CA ILE A 4 15.50 -5.84 -3.35
C ILE A 4 14.93 -6.26 -4.70
N CYS A 5 14.97 -5.36 -5.67
CA CYS A 5 14.76 -5.70 -7.06
C CYS A 5 15.92 -6.62 -7.47
N VAL A 6 15.77 -7.93 -7.26
CA VAL A 6 16.69 -8.94 -7.76
C VAL A 6 16.43 -9.03 -9.25
N CYS A 7 17.25 -8.33 -10.04
CA CYS A 7 17.41 -8.67 -11.45
C CYS A 7 17.96 -10.09 -11.50
N CYS A 8 17.10 -11.09 -11.66
CA CYS A 8 17.49 -12.46 -11.95
C CYS A 8 18.24 -12.48 -13.29
N ALA A 9 19.57 -12.37 -13.24
CA ALA A 9 20.42 -12.81 -14.32
C ALA A 9 20.44 -14.34 -14.27
N VAL A 10 19.61 -14.97 -15.09
CA VAL A 10 19.71 -16.41 -15.36
C VAL A 10 21.02 -16.62 -16.12
N VAL A 11 22.06 -17.13 -15.45
CA VAL A 11 23.29 -17.57 -16.11
C VAL A 11 23.03 -18.96 -16.69
N VAL A 12 22.63 -19.01 -17.96
CA VAL A 12 22.66 -20.24 -18.76
C VAL A 12 24.07 -20.36 -19.34
N VAL A 13 24.89 -21.25 -18.79
CA VAL A 13 26.19 -21.61 -19.39
C VAL A 13 25.91 -22.59 -20.54
N TRP A 14 25.84 -22.07 -21.76
CA TRP A 14 25.88 -22.89 -22.98
C TRP A 14 27.03 -22.45 -23.87
N GLY A 15 27.60 -23.45 -24.55
CA GLY A 15 28.92 -23.44 -25.17
C GLY A 15 29.17 -22.33 -26.20
N VAL A 16 30.46 -22.07 -26.36
CA VAL A 16 31.07 -21.17 -27.34
C VAL A 16 30.53 -21.44 -28.75
N PHE A 17 29.73 -20.52 -29.27
CA PHE A 17 29.58 -20.28 -30.70
C PHE A 17 29.70 -18.78 -30.96
N ALA A 18 30.84 -18.40 -31.53
CA ALA A 18 31.04 -17.06 -32.05
C ALA A 18 30.15 -16.88 -33.29
N SER A 19 29.13 -16.03 -33.17
CA SER A 19 28.49 -15.41 -34.32
C SER A 19 28.54 -13.90 -34.13
N VAL A 20 29.30 -13.25 -35.02
CA VAL A 20 29.23 -11.81 -35.26
C VAL A 20 27.88 -11.54 -35.91
N GLY A 21 27.05 -10.68 -35.31
CA GLY A 21 25.76 -10.36 -35.93
C GLY A 21 24.88 -9.38 -35.17
N ARG A 22 25.13 -8.08 -35.40
CA ARG A 22 24.27 -6.92 -35.10
C ARG A 22 24.08 -6.59 -33.63
N GLY A 23 24.84 -5.60 -33.16
CA GLY A 23 24.33 -4.68 -32.16
C GLY A 23 22.98 -4.15 -32.65
N ALA A 24 21.94 -4.31 -31.85
CA ALA A 24 20.66 -3.69 -32.10
C ALA A 24 20.92 -2.18 -32.23
N ALA A 25 20.79 -1.66 -33.44
CA ALA A 25 20.84 -0.23 -33.69
C ALA A 25 19.74 0.39 -32.82
N GLU A 26 20.15 1.28 -31.92
CA GLU A 26 19.26 2.05 -31.08
C GLU A 26 18.45 2.96 -32.03
N GLU A 27 17.23 2.55 -32.34
CA GLU A 27 16.37 3.28 -33.27
C GLU A 27 16.05 4.65 -32.66
N SER A 28 16.70 5.69 -33.21
CA SER A 28 16.60 7.06 -32.70
C SER A 28 15.14 7.52 -32.71
N ALA A 29 14.68 8.11 -31.61
CA ALA A 29 13.34 8.69 -31.50
C ALA A 29 13.16 9.81 -32.52
N GLY A 30 12.57 9.47 -33.68
CA GLY A 30 12.15 10.43 -34.68
C GLY A 30 10.72 10.93 -34.43
N PRO A 31 10.38 12.17 -34.81
CA PRO A 31 9.01 12.65 -34.79
C PRO A 31 8.06 11.70 -35.54
N GLY A 32 6.90 11.39 -34.94
CA GLY A 32 5.86 10.56 -35.57
C GLY A 32 6.03 9.03 -35.43
N ARG A 33 7.00 8.53 -34.64
CA ARG A 33 7.15 7.09 -34.36
C ARG A 33 7.09 6.78 -32.86
N GLN A 34 6.43 5.68 -32.47
CA GLN A 34 6.47 5.14 -31.11
C GLN A 34 7.67 4.20 -30.94
N ARG A 35 8.24 4.12 -29.73
CA ARG A 35 9.32 3.17 -29.38
C ARG A 35 9.02 2.46 -28.07
N ALA A 36 9.56 1.25 -27.90
CA ALA A 36 9.57 0.58 -26.61
C ALA A 36 10.44 1.37 -25.62
N ALA A 37 9.93 1.56 -24.40
CA ALA A 37 10.64 2.20 -23.30
C ALA A 37 10.21 1.58 -21.97
N ARG A 38 11.08 1.64 -20.95
CA ARG A 38 10.79 1.18 -19.59
C ARG A 38 10.99 2.32 -18.61
N LEU A 39 10.03 2.52 -17.73
CA LEU A 39 10.17 3.40 -16.56
C LEU A 39 10.51 2.52 -15.34
N CYS A 40 11.63 2.83 -14.70
CA CYS A 40 11.97 2.31 -13.37
C CYS A 40 12.07 3.52 -12.43
N ALA A 41 11.02 3.79 -11.67
CA ALA A 41 10.96 4.91 -10.74
C ALA A 41 10.48 4.46 -9.36
N ARG A 42 10.93 5.16 -8.32
CA ARG A 42 10.40 5.05 -6.96
C ARG A 42 9.47 6.22 -6.71
N VAL A 43 8.26 5.93 -6.26
CA VAL A 43 7.28 6.96 -5.89
C VAL A 43 7.25 7.04 -4.37
N GLU A 44 7.25 8.26 -3.84
CA GLU A 44 7.02 8.51 -2.43
C GLU A 44 5.51 8.58 -2.17
N VAL A 45 5.08 7.90 -1.11
CA VAL A 45 3.68 7.87 -0.68
C VAL A 45 3.64 8.39 0.76
N GLN A 46 2.74 9.33 1.02
CA GLN A 46 2.47 9.86 2.34
C GLN A 46 0.96 9.75 2.60
N LEU A 47 0.61 9.28 3.80
CA LEU A 47 -0.77 9.11 4.26
C LEU A 47 -0.77 9.04 5.79
N ASP A 48 -1.46 9.96 6.44
CA ASP A 48 -1.63 9.95 7.89
C ASP A 48 -2.73 8.95 8.27
N TYR A 49 -2.56 8.22 9.36
CA TYR A 49 -3.54 7.21 9.81
C TYR A 49 -3.58 7.03 11.32
N LEU A 50 -4.72 6.56 11.81
CA LEU A 50 -4.87 6.03 13.16
C LEU A 50 -4.69 4.51 13.15
N LEU A 51 -3.97 3.99 14.13
CA LEU A 51 -3.76 2.56 14.33
C LEU A 51 -4.25 2.16 15.72
N TYR A 52 -5.06 1.10 15.78
CA TYR A 52 -5.46 0.44 17.01
C TYR A 52 -4.97 -1.01 17.00
N LEU A 53 -4.40 -1.42 18.14
CA LEU A 53 -4.05 -2.80 18.43
C LEU A 53 -4.98 -3.33 19.54
N PRO A 54 -5.48 -4.57 19.42
CA PRO A 54 -6.26 -5.22 20.46
C PRO A 54 -5.53 -5.25 21.81
N THR A 55 -6.28 -5.25 22.91
CA THR A 55 -5.71 -5.19 24.27
C THR A 55 -4.81 -6.38 24.60
N ASP A 56 -5.12 -7.56 24.04
CA ASP A 56 -4.36 -8.80 24.14
C ASP A 56 -3.40 -9.03 22.95
N TYR A 57 -3.07 -7.99 22.17
CA TYR A 57 -2.27 -8.10 20.94
C TYR A 57 -0.97 -8.93 21.09
N LYS A 58 -0.28 -8.80 22.22
CA LYS A 58 0.97 -9.53 22.50
C LYS A 58 0.78 -11.03 22.75
N GLN A 59 -0.43 -11.48 23.05
CA GLN A 59 -0.74 -12.86 23.45
C GLN A 59 -0.99 -13.80 22.26
N LYS A 60 -1.12 -13.26 21.04
CA LYS A 60 -1.35 -14.02 19.80
C LYS A 60 -0.32 -13.62 18.76
N ASP A 61 -0.13 -14.48 17.77
CA ASP A 61 0.82 -14.27 16.68
C ASP A 61 0.20 -13.79 15.37
N ALA A 62 -1.13 -13.84 15.25
CA ALA A 62 -1.86 -13.35 14.09
C ALA A 62 -3.21 -12.75 14.49
N TRP A 63 -3.58 -11.64 13.86
CA TRP A 63 -4.77 -10.85 14.14
C TRP A 63 -5.49 -10.45 12.86
N PRO A 64 -6.82 -10.56 12.78
CA PRO A 64 -7.57 -9.95 11.70
C PRO A 64 -7.29 -8.45 11.63
N LEU A 65 -7.37 -7.89 10.43
CA LEU A 65 -7.21 -6.46 10.19
C LEU A 65 -8.48 -5.89 9.55
N LEU A 66 -8.91 -4.74 10.05
CA LEU A 66 -9.94 -3.92 9.44
C LEU A 66 -9.34 -2.59 8.97
N LEU A 67 -9.34 -2.36 7.66
CA LEU A 67 -9.10 -1.05 7.07
C LEU A 67 -10.44 -0.30 6.99
N PHE A 68 -10.55 0.81 7.73
CA PHE A 68 -11.75 1.64 7.76
C PHE A 68 -11.53 2.95 7.01
N LEU A 69 -12.35 3.21 5.99
CA LEU A 69 -12.30 4.40 5.14
C LEU A 69 -13.41 5.38 5.51
N HIS A 70 -13.03 6.57 5.99
CA HIS A 70 -13.98 7.60 6.39
C HIS A 70 -14.71 8.25 5.19
N GLY A 71 -15.71 9.08 5.48
CA GLY A 71 -16.48 9.81 4.48
C GLY A 71 -15.84 11.15 4.08
N ALA A 72 -16.45 11.83 3.11
CA ALA A 72 -15.94 13.11 2.61
C ALA A 72 -15.84 14.21 3.69
N GLY A 73 -16.59 14.09 4.80
CA GLY A 73 -16.61 15.04 5.91
C GLY A 73 -15.39 14.99 6.82
N GLU A 74 -14.60 13.92 6.78
CA GLU A 74 -13.42 13.73 7.64
C GLU A 74 -12.10 13.99 6.92
N ARG A 75 -12.13 14.29 5.61
CA ARG A 75 -10.96 14.70 4.83
C ARG A 75 -10.24 15.87 5.49
N GLY A 76 -8.92 15.87 5.46
CA GLY A 76 -8.13 16.93 6.09
C GLY A 76 -6.70 16.54 6.38
N THR A 77 -6.06 17.35 7.22
CA THR A 77 -4.71 17.16 7.76
C THR A 77 -4.75 17.06 9.30
N ASP A 78 -5.93 16.92 9.88
CA ASP A 78 -6.16 16.79 11.32
C ASP A 78 -6.77 15.43 11.61
N LEU A 79 -5.95 14.51 12.12
CA LEU A 79 -6.34 13.13 12.41
C LEU A 79 -7.47 13.02 13.43
N GLU A 80 -7.72 14.03 14.27
CA GLU A 80 -8.86 14.00 15.20
C GLU A 80 -10.19 13.97 14.46
N ARG A 81 -10.26 14.48 13.22
CA ARG A 81 -11.47 14.39 12.39
C ARG A 81 -11.84 12.95 12.06
N VAL A 82 -10.87 12.04 11.91
CA VAL A 82 -11.13 10.62 11.62
C VAL A 82 -11.95 9.96 12.73
N LYS A 83 -11.89 10.48 13.96
CA LYS A 83 -12.65 9.99 15.13
C LYS A 83 -14.10 10.46 15.17
N ARG A 84 -14.61 11.18 14.16
CA ARG A 84 -16.00 11.65 14.12
C ARG A 84 -17.02 10.53 13.95
N HIS A 85 -16.67 9.47 13.21
CA HIS A 85 -17.56 8.35 12.88
C HIS A 85 -16.83 7.01 12.84
N GLY A 86 -17.59 5.92 12.80
CA GLY A 86 -17.07 4.56 12.63
C GLY A 86 -16.25 4.03 13.81
N PRO A 87 -15.43 2.98 13.58
CA PRO A 87 -14.59 2.36 14.59
C PRO A 87 -13.66 3.33 15.34
N PRO A 88 -12.99 4.33 14.70
CA PRO A 88 -12.14 5.28 15.41
C PRO A 88 -12.84 6.05 16.52
N LYS A 89 -14.10 6.44 16.30
CA LYS A 89 -14.94 7.07 17.32
C LYS A 89 -15.15 6.16 18.52
N LEU A 90 -15.54 4.91 18.25
CA LEU A 90 -15.85 3.93 19.28
C LEU A 90 -14.60 3.59 20.11
N ILE A 91 -13.45 3.45 19.45
CA ILE A 91 -12.16 3.24 20.11
C ILE A 91 -11.82 4.43 21.01
N ALA A 92 -11.98 5.66 20.54
CA ALA A 92 -11.76 6.87 21.35
C ALA A 92 -12.70 6.96 22.56
N GLN A 93 -13.86 6.30 22.49
CA GLN A 93 -14.83 6.18 23.60
C GLN A 93 -14.57 4.96 24.51
N GLY A 94 -13.50 4.21 24.29
CA GLY A 94 -13.09 3.07 25.11
C GLY A 94 -13.60 1.71 24.64
N GLN A 95 -14.30 1.63 23.50
CA GLN A 95 -14.68 0.34 22.93
C GLN A 95 -13.44 -0.40 22.44
N SER A 96 -13.33 -1.68 22.81
CA SER A 96 -12.26 -2.55 22.35
C SER A 96 -12.74 -3.47 21.24
N PHE A 97 -11.84 -3.79 20.30
CA PHE A 97 -12.09 -4.69 19.19
C PHE A 97 -11.09 -5.86 19.20
N PRO A 98 -11.52 -7.09 18.87
CA PRO A 98 -10.64 -8.26 18.81
C PRO A 98 -9.88 -8.35 17.47
N PHE A 99 -9.53 -7.21 16.86
CA PHE A 99 -8.82 -7.10 15.58
C PHE A 99 -8.10 -5.75 15.46
N ILE A 100 -7.06 -5.70 14.62
CA ILE A 100 -6.34 -4.48 14.30
C ILE A 100 -7.27 -3.55 13.51
N VAL A 101 -7.29 -2.26 13.84
CA VAL A 101 -8.03 -1.26 13.06
C VAL A 101 -7.05 -0.22 12.53
N VAL A 102 -7.06 -0.03 11.21
CA VAL A 102 -6.30 1.00 10.51
C VAL A 102 -7.30 1.98 9.92
N SER A 103 -7.12 3.27 10.17
CA SER A 103 -8.03 4.31 9.71
C SER A 103 -7.25 5.49 9.14
N PRO A 104 -6.89 5.44 7.84
CA PRO A 104 -6.21 6.54 7.18
C PRO A 104 -7.09 7.78 7.05
N GLN A 105 -6.46 8.95 6.92
CA GLN A 105 -7.13 10.18 6.55
C GLN A 105 -6.85 10.53 5.09
N CYS A 106 -7.91 10.68 4.30
CA CYS A 106 -7.82 11.23 2.96
C CYS A 106 -7.53 12.74 3.03
N GLU A 107 -6.59 13.19 2.19
CA GLU A 107 -6.22 14.60 2.06
C GLU A 107 -7.40 15.50 1.62
N PRO A 108 -7.33 16.82 1.87
CA PRO A 108 -8.31 17.77 1.38
C PRO A 108 -8.52 17.65 -0.13
N ASP A 109 -9.77 17.72 -0.57
CA ASP A 109 -10.19 17.71 -1.98
C ASP A 109 -9.74 16.48 -2.81
N GLN A 110 -9.20 15.46 -2.15
CA GLN A 110 -8.87 14.17 -2.77
C GLN A 110 -9.98 13.13 -2.56
N TRP A 111 -9.82 12.03 -3.29
CA TRP A 111 -10.53 10.76 -3.10
C TRP A 111 -9.53 9.68 -2.67
N TRP A 112 -10.05 8.53 -2.24
CA TRP A 112 -9.21 7.39 -1.91
C TRP A 112 -8.38 6.94 -3.10
N ASP A 113 -7.06 6.92 -2.91
CA ASP A 113 -6.09 6.42 -3.89
C ASP A 113 -5.73 4.96 -3.55
N PRO A 114 -6.10 3.98 -4.40
CA PRO A 114 -5.78 2.58 -4.17
C PRO A 114 -4.28 2.30 -4.00
N LEU A 115 -3.40 3.06 -4.66
CA LEU A 115 -1.96 2.87 -4.53
C LEU A 115 -1.48 3.26 -3.12
N LYS A 116 -1.97 4.39 -2.59
CA LYS A 116 -1.65 4.81 -1.22
C LYS A 116 -2.19 3.82 -0.19
N LEU A 117 -3.42 3.33 -0.39
CA LEU A 117 -4.03 2.33 0.51
C LEU A 117 -3.31 0.99 0.48
N THR A 118 -2.89 0.53 -0.70
CA THR A 118 -2.11 -0.72 -0.84
C THR A 118 -0.75 -0.57 -0.16
N ALA A 119 -0.04 0.54 -0.39
CA ALA A 119 1.24 0.80 0.27
C ALA A 119 1.11 0.86 1.80
N LEU A 120 0.02 1.43 2.33
CA LEU A 120 -0.27 1.41 3.76
C LEU A 120 -0.52 -0.01 4.27
N LEU A 121 -1.32 -0.82 3.56
CA LEU A 121 -1.56 -2.22 3.96
C LEU A 121 -0.27 -3.04 3.96
N ASP A 122 0.58 -2.90 2.94
CA ASP A 122 1.87 -3.57 2.87
C ASP A 122 2.77 -3.21 4.06
N GLU A 123 2.82 -1.93 4.45
CA GLU A 123 3.54 -1.47 5.64
C GLU A 123 2.98 -2.11 6.92
N ILE A 124 1.66 -2.12 7.09
CA ILE A 124 1.04 -2.69 8.29
C ILE A 124 1.25 -4.20 8.37
N VAL A 125 1.08 -4.94 7.28
CA VAL A 125 1.34 -6.39 7.23
C VAL A 125 2.81 -6.69 7.53
N ALA A 126 3.74 -5.88 7.02
CA ALA A 126 5.17 -6.10 7.24
C ALA A 126 5.64 -5.83 8.69
N HIS A 127 4.92 -4.99 9.44
CA HIS A 127 5.35 -4.50 10.75
C HIS A 127 4.50 -4.99 11.92
N TYR A 128 3.31 -5.55 11.66
CA TYR A 128 2.38 -6.01 12.68
C TYR A 128 1.99 -7.47 12.47
N LYS A 129 1.44 -8.10 13.50
CA LYS A 129 1.01 -9.49 13.56
C LYS A 129 -0.34 -9.67 12.85
N VAL A 130 -0.39 -9.36 11.56
CA VAL A 130 -1.59 -9.46 10.74
C VAL A 130 -1.80 -10.90 10.28
N ASP A 131 -3.05 -11.35 10.34
CA ASP A 131 -3.52 -12.55 9.66
C ASP A 131 -3.92 -12.16 8.24
N GLU A 132 -3.06 -12.48 7.27
CA GLU A 132 -3.24 -12.10 5.85
C GLU A 132 -4.48 -12.73 5.20
N ASP A 133 -4.99 -13.85 5.74
CA ASP A 133 -6.24 -14.48 5.28
C ASP A 133 -7.49 -13.74 5.80
N ARG A 134 -7.33 -12.78 6.72
CA ARG A 134 -8.42 -12.06 7.40
C ARG A 134 -8.21 -10.55 7.39
N VAL A 135 -8.03 -10.01 6.19
CA VAL A 135 -7.99 -8.57 5.91
C VAL A 135 -9.34 -8.12 5.36
N TYR A 136 -10.00 -7.20 6.07
CA TYR A 136 -11.30 -6.65 5.71
C TYR A 136 -11.20 -5.15 5.43
N VAL A 137 -12.01 -4.68 4.49
CA VAL A 137 -12.14 -3.25 4.18
C VAL A 137 -13.61 -2.85 4.33
N THR A 138 -13.85 -1.70 4.95
CA THR A 138 -15.18 -1.09 4.99
C THR A 138 -15.06 0.42 5.06
N GLY A 139 -16.16 1.13 4.90
CA GLY A 139 -16.16 2.58 5.04
C GLY A 139 -17.55 3.19 5.01
N LEU A 140 -17.58 4.52 5.06
CA LEU A 140 -18.81 5.32 5.10
C LEU A 140 -18.84 6.28 3.91
N SER A 141 -19.95 6.32 3.18
CA SER A 141 -20.17 7.26 2.07
C SER A 141 -19.04 7.21 1.03
N MET A 142 -18.14 8.20 0.99
CA MET A 142 -16.97 8.22 0.10
C MET A 142 -16.06 7.00 0.26
N GLY A 143 -15.97 6.45 1.47
CA GLY A 143 -15.17 5.24 1.75
C GLY A 143 -15.93 3.92 1.61
N GLY A 144 -17.23 3.96 1.29
CA GLY A 144 -18.08 2.77 1.16
C GLY A 144 -18.27 2.32 -0.28
#